data_AF-A0A1I2RSS4-F1
#
_entry.id   AF-A0A1I2RSS4-F1
#
_cell.length_a   1.000
_cell.length_b   1.000
_cell.length_c   1.000
_cell.angle_alpha   90.00
_cell.angle_beta   90.00
_cell.angle_gamma   90.00
#
_symmetry.space_group_name_H-M   'P 1'
#
loop_
_entity.id
_entity.type
_entity.pdbx_description
1 polymer ?
#
loop_
_entity_poly.entity_id
_entity_poly.type
_entity_poly.pdbx_seq_one_letter_code
_entity_poly.pdbx_strand_id
1 'polypeptide(L)' 'MNDYKSRMKQEYLELTTRISKLRRMIVLAKADKLEFKLSCKDELLEEQLEAMEKYALVLETRAIIQEIELMKEEL' A
#
# COMPACT_ATOMS: atom_id res chain seq x y z
N MET A 1 -3.67 23.14 -12.30
CA MET A 1 -2.30 22.61 -12.07
C MET A 1 -2.37 21.84 -10.75
N ASN A 2 -2.30 20.51 -10.78
CA ASN A 2 -2.33 19.74 -9.52
C ASN A 2 -0.96 19.93 -8.85
N ASP A 3 -0.93 20.47 -7.64
CA ASP A 3 0.33 20.61 -6.89
C ASP A 3 0.91 19.20 -6.63
N TYR A 4 2.25 19.08 -6.61
CA TYR A 4 2.91 17.79 -6.38
C TYR A 4 2.50 17.17 -5.04
N LYS A 5 2.17 18.01 -4.04
CA LYS A 5 1.64 17.59 -2.74
C LYS A 5 0.36 16.77 -2.88
N SER A 6 -0.59 17.24 -3.69
CA SER A 6 -1.86 16.55 -3.92
C SER A 6 -1.67 15.22 -4.67
N ARG A 7 -0.73 15.16 -5.63
CA ARG A 7 -0.37 13.89 -6.30
C ARG A 7 0.20 12.88 -5.31
N MET A 8 1.08 13.34 -4.42
CA MET A 8 1.68 12.48 -3.39
C MET A 8 0.65 11.95 -2.39
N LYS A 9 -0.31 12.77 -1.97
CA LYS A 9 -1.43 12.33 -1.12
C LYS A 9 -2.26 11.24 -1.80
N GLN A 10 -2.63 11.45 -3.07
CA GLN A 10 -3.38 10.47 -3.85
C GLN A 10 -2.58 9.16 -4.03
N GLU A 11 -1.30 9.28 -4.36
CA GLU A 11 -0.41 8.13 -4.52
C GLU A 11 -0.31 7.29 -3.23
N TYR A 12 -0.11 7.94 -2.08
CA TYR A 12 -0.07 7.27 -0.79
C TYR A 12 -1.40 6.56 -0.46
N LEU A 13 -2.53 7.21 -0.71
CA LEU A 13 -3.87 6.63 -0.48
C LEU A 13 -4.12 5.39 -1.36
N GLU A 14 -3.78 5.49 -2.64
CA GLU A 14 -3.92 4.36 -3.57
C GLU A 14 -2.99 3.20 -3.19
N LEU A 15 -1.75 3.51 -2.81
CA LEU A 15 -0.76 2.52 -2.39
C LEU A 15 -1.21 1.77 -1.13
N THR A 16 -1.60 2.48 -0.07
CA THR A 16 -2.06 1.88 1.19
C THR A 16 -3.34 1.06 1.01
N THR A 17 -4.25 1.50 0.14
CA THR A 17 -5.42 0.70 -0.27
C THR A 17 -5.00 -0.61 -0.94
N ARG A 18 -4.01 -0.58 -1.84
CA ARG A 18 -3.50 -1.78 -2.51
C ARG A 18 -2.75 -2.70 -1.54
N ILE A 19 -1.97 -2.16 -0.61
CA ILE A 19 -1.32 -2.91 0.48
C ILE A 19 -2.36 -3.70 1.29
N SER A 20 -3.44 -3.05 1.71
CA SER A 20 -4.52 -3.70 2.48
C SER A 20 -5.15 -4.87 1.72
N LYS A 21 -5.45 -4.67 0.43
CA LYS A 21 -6.01 -5.72 -0.44
C LYS A 21 -5.04 -6.89 -0.64
N LEU A 22 -3.77 -6.60 -0.91
CA LEU A 22 -2.73 -7.62 -1.13
C LEU A 22 -2.49 -8.43 0.16
N ARG A 23 -2.37 -7.76 1.30
CA ARG A 23 -2.23 -8.42 2.60
C ARG A 23 -3.40 -9.35 2.90
N ARG A 24 -4.64 -8.91 2.63
CA ARG A 24 -5.83 -9.77 2.77
C ARG A 24 -5.78 -10.98 1.84
N MET A 25 -5.36 -10.79 0.59
CA MET A 25 -5.21 -11.89 -0.37
C MET A 25 -4.19 -12.92 0.10
N ILE A 26 -3.02 -12.49 0.61
CA ILE A 26 -1.99 -13.38 1.16
C ILE A 26 -2.51 -14.17 2.36
N VAL A 27 -3.24 -13.52 3.28
CA VAL A 27 -3.86 -14.19 4.43
C VAL A 27 -4.85 -15.27 3.98
N LEU A 28 -5.67 -15.00 2.96
CA LEU A 28 -6.61 -15.97 2.43
C LEU A 28 -5.91 -17.12 1.70
N ALA A 29 -4.84 -16.84 0.95
CA ALA A 29 -4.02 -17.85 0.28
C ALA A 29 -3.40 -18.82 1.31
N LYS A 30 -2.75 -18.30 2.35
CA LYS A 30 -2.14 -19.10 3.43
C LYS A 30 -3.13 -19.92 4.25
N ALA A 31 -4.40 -19.50 4.27
CA ALA A 31 -5.46 -20.19 4.98
C ALA A 31 -6.23 -21.19 4.11
N ASP A 32 -5.82 -21.41 2.85
CA ASP A 32 -6.55 -22.20 1.84
C ASP A 32 -8.01 -21.73 1.64
N LYS A 33 -8.26 -20.43 1.81
CA LYS A 33 -9.59 -19.78 1.72
C LYS A 33 -9.75 -18.88 0.51
N LEU A 34 -8.76 -18.84 -0.38
CA LEU A 34 -8.82 -18.03 -1.58
C LEU A 34 -9.78 -18.68 -2.58
N GLU A 35 -10.76 -17.93 -3.07
CA GLU A 35 -11.81 -18.44 -3.99
C GLU A 35 -11.28 -18.76 -5.40
N PHE A 36 -10.00 -18.48 -5.66
CA PHE A 36 -9.34 -18.70 -6.94
C PHE A 36 -7.92 -19.22 -6.75
N LYS A 37 -7.37 -19.83 -7.81
CA LYS A 37 -5.99 -20.31 -7.84
C LYS A 37 -5.05 -19.18 -8.25
N LEU A 38 -3.97 -19.00 -7.49
CA LEU A 38 -2.88 -18.09 -7.87
C LEU A 38 -2.13 -18.62 -9.09
N SER A 39 -1.77 -17.71 -10.00
CA SER A 39 -0.90 -18.01 -11.16
C SER A 39 0.59 -17.95 -10.83
N CYS A 40 0.93 -17.43 -9.66
CA CYS A 40 2.30 -17.29 -9.15
C CYS A 40 2.42 -17.94 -7.76
N LYS A 41 3.66 -18.01 -7.25
CA LYS A 41 3.93 -18.46 -5.89
C LYS A 41 3.56 -17.37 -4.89
N ASP A 42 3.10 -17.78 -3.71
CA ASP A 42 2.77 -16.88 -2.60
C ASP A 42 3.94 -15.98 -2.21
N GLU A 43 5.17 -16.50 -2.25
CA GLU A 43 6.43 -15.78 -2.00
C GLU A 43 6.54 -14.50 -2.85
N LEU A 44 6.11 -14.53 -4.12
CA LEU A 44 6.16 -13.35 -5.00
C LEU A 44 5.19 -12.25 -4.54
N LEU A 45 4.04 -12.65 -3.98
CA LEU A 45 3.06 -11.70 -3.44
C LEU A 45 3.55 -11.08 -2.13
N GLU A 46 4.29 -11.85 -1.32
CA GLU A 46 4.94 -11.36 -0.10
C GLU A 46 6.03 -10.34 -0.43
N GLU A 47 6.92 -10.66 -1.38
CA GLU A 47 7.92 -9.72 -1.88
C GLU A 47 7.29 -8.42 -2.41
N GLN A 48 6.18 -8.55 -3.16
CA GLN A 48 5.42 -7.41 -3.63
C GLN A 48 4.88 -6.56 -2.47
N LEU A 49 4.33 -7.20 -1.44
CA LEU A 49 3.80 -6.53 -0.26
C LEU A 49 4.90 -5.76 0.47
N GLU A 50 6.04 -6.39 0.74
CA GLU A 50 7.18 -5.76 1.40
C GLU A 50 7.69 -4.54 0.63
N ALA A 51 7.81 -4.66 -0.70
CA ALA A 51 8.24 -3.55 -1.55
C ALA A 51 7.26 -2.36 -1.49
N MET A 52 5.95 -2.64 -1.48
CA MET A 52 4.91 -1.63 -1.39
C MET A 52 4.88 -0.95 -0.01
N GLU A 53 5.02 -1.72 1.09
CA GLU A 53 5.09 -1.19 2.45
C GLU A 53 6.33 -0.30 2.64
N LYS A 54 7.48 -0.74 2.12
CA LYS A 54 8.70 0.08 2.11
C LYS A 54 8.50 1.38 1.34
N TYR A 55 7.79 1.34 0.21
CA TYR A 55 7.49 2.54 -0.55
C TYR A 55 6.54 3.48 0.21
N ALA A 56 5.52 2.94 0.90
CA ALA A 56 4.62 3.74 1.73
C ALA A 56 5.38 4.47 2.84
N LEU A 57 6.32 3.79 3.51
CA LEU A 57 7.19 4.39 4.53
C LEU A 57 8.05 5.53 3.95
N VAL A 58 8.53 5.40 2.72
CA VAL A 58 9.26 6.48 2.03
C VAL A 58 8.35 7.69 1.80
N LEU A 59 7.09 7.48 1.41
CA LEU A 59 6.13 8.57 1.23
C LEU A 59 5.79 9.25 2.57
N GLU A 60 5.58 8.49 3.64
CA GLU A 60 5.37 9.02 4.99
C GLU A 60 6.55 9.86 5.46
N THR A 61 7.78 9.35 5.29
CA THR A 61 9.01 10.07 5.65
C THR A 61 9.16 11.36 4.85
N ARG A 62 8.90 11.32 3.54
CA ARG A 62 8.92 12.51 2.68
C ARG A 62 7.87 13.52 3.10
N ALA A 63 6.69 13.06 3.51
CA ALA A 63 5.60 13.92 3.94
C ALA A 63 5.93 14.66 5.24
N ILE A 64 6.61 13.99 6.19
CA ILE A 64 7.12 14.63 7.40
C ILE A 64 8.13 15.73 7.05
N ILE A 65 9.12 15.43 6.18
CA ILE A 65 10.17 16.39 5.78
C ILE A 65 9.61 17.61 5.05
N GLN A 66 8.56 17.41 4.24
CA GLN A 66 7.99 18.44 3.35
C GLN A 66 6.72 19.09 3.92
N GLU A 67 6.35 18.75 5.17
CA GLU A 67 5.14 19.22 5.85
C GLU A 67 3.87 19.00 5.00
N ILE A 68 3.69 17.77 4.53
CA ILE A 68 2.54 17.33 3.74
C ILE A 68 1.64 16.44 4.61
N GLU A 69 0.42 16.88 4.86
CA GLU A 69 -0.59 16.06 5.55
C GLU A 69 -1.12 14.94 4.64
N LEU A 70 -0.78 13.67 4.91
CA LEU A 70 -1.19 12.51 4.09
C LEU A 70 -2.60 11.98 4.43
N MET A 71 -3.06 12.16 5.66
CA MET A 71 -4.39 11.77 6.12
C MET A 71 -4.95 12.90 6.98
N LYS A 72 -6.24 13.20 6.82
CA LYS A 72 -6.95 14.02 7.80
C LYS A 72 -7.26 13.13 9.00
N GLU A 73 -7.01 13.61 10.21
CA GLU A 73 -7.70 13.09 11.39
C GLU A 73 -9.20 13.34 11.17
N GLU A 74 -9.99 12.28 10.97
CA GLU A 74 -11.43 12.38 11.19
C GLU A 74 -11.62 12.43 12.70
N LEU A 75 -11.85 13.65 13.21
CA LEU A 75 -12.20 13.94 14.60
C LEU A 75 -13.66 13.57 14.88
#